data_AF-A0A4R9EMW1-F1
#
_entry.id   AF-A0A4R9EMW1-F1
#
_cell.length_a   1.000
_cell.length_b   1.000
_cell.length_c   1.000
_cell.angle_alpha   90.00
_cell.angle_beta   90.00
_cell.angle_gamma   90.00
#
_symmetry.space_group_name_H-M   'P 1'
#
loop_
_entity.id
_entity.type
_entity.pdbx_description
1 polymer ?
#
loop_
_entity_poly.entity_id
_entity_poly.type
_entity_poly.pdbx_seq_one_letter_code
_entity_poly.pdbx_strand_id
1 'polypeptide(L)'
;MAASAEQARHWRYAELPGVDLLRARYVRKTFVRHTHEHFVIAAIAEGVDVFHHGGADQHAGPGTLALINPDTMHTGRAGVPEGWRYGAVYPSPELVAEIAGETTAIRGAPGFIRPVLDDPYTVALVHRVLRAAEEGNALAADTLLRVAVTRLLRLNGGRLPQRAVRTAGARTAARARAVLEERLVDPPSLERLATDLGAGPFALLRAFRDVYGMPPHAWLTDARVRRARALLDAGTAPAEAAVAVGFTDQPHLNRHFTRIVGVPPGAYQRERKNVQDPESAIPVASGTWQNR
;
A
#
# COMPACT_ATOMS: atom_id res chain seq x y z
N MET A 1 6.24 -28.32 -16.96
CA MET A 1 6.60 -26.93 -16.58
C MET A 1 6.04 -26.66 -15.21
N ALA A 2 6.87 -26.58 -14.17
CA ALA A 2 6.39 -26.25 -12.84
C ALA A 2 5.81 -24.84 -12.88
N ALA A 3 4.54 -24.67 -12.52
CA ALA A 3 3.96 -23.35 -12.31
C ALA A 3 4.81 -22.66 -11.25
N SER A 4 5.65 -21.72 -11.66
CA SER A 4 6.54 -21.02 -10.74
C SER A 4 5.66 -20.33 -9.70
N ALA A 5 5.80 -20.74 -8.44
CA ALA A 5 4.93 -20.33 -7.34
C ALA A 5 4.89 -18.80 -7.19
N GLU A 6 3.75 -18.28 -6.75
CA GLU A 6 3.66 -16.90 -6.29
C GLU A 6 4.46 -16.76 -5.00
N GLN A 7 5.24 -15.69 -4.89
CA GLN A 7 6.12 -15.45 -3.75
C GLN A 7 5.99 -14.00 -3.35
N ALA A 8 5.86 -13.73 -2.06
CA ALA A 8 5.83 -12.38 -1.54
C ALA A 8 6.40 -12.35 -0.13
N ARG A 9 7.26 -11.37 0.13
CA ARG A 9 7.83 -11.08 1.44
C ARG A 9 7.61 -9.61 1.74
N HIS A 10 6.86 -9.32 2.79
CA HIS A 10 6.59 -7.98 3.26
C HIS A 10 7.22 -7.81 4.64
N TRP A 11 8.19 -6.91 4.79
CA TRP A 11 8.98 -6.77 6.02
C TRP A 11 9.31 -5.31 6.33
N ARG A 12 9.91 -5.08 7.50
CA ARG A 12 10.38 -3.78 7.99
C ARG A 12 11.87 -3.93 8.25
N TYR A 13 12.60 -2.85 8.18
CA TYR A 13 13.98 -2.85 8.64
C TYR A 13 14.09 -1.82 9.77
N ALA A 14 14.53 -2.25 10.95
CA ALA A 14 14.50 -1.41 12.16
C ALA A 14 15.29 -0.11 11.97
N GLU A 15 16.42 -0.19 11.28
CA GLU A 15 17.30 0.95 10.95
C GLU A 15 16.78 1.81 9.79
N LEU A 16 15.59 1.51 9.25
CA LEU A 16 14.91 2.31 8.23
C LEU A 16 13.45 2.58 8.67
N PRO A 17 13.26 3.40 9.73
CA PRO A 17 11.96 3.63 10.32
C PRO A 17 11.00 4.35 9.36
N GLY A 18 9.70 4.07 9.49
CA GLY A 18 8.68 4.68 8.62
C GLY A 18 8.66 4.13 7.19
N VAL A 19 9.35 3.02 6.92
CA VAL A 19 9.41 2.41 5.58
C VAL A 19 9.08 0.93 5.67
N ASP A 20 8.03 0.53 4.95
CA ASP A 20 7.78 -0.89 4.70
C ASP A 20 8.42 -1.32 3.39
N LEU A 21 8.79 -2.59 3.30
CA LEU A 21 9.52 -3.17 2.18
C LEU A 21 8.77 -4.40 1.68
N LEU A 22 8.70 -4.55 0.36
CA LEU A 22 8.11 -5.72 -0.30
C LEU A 22 9.01 -6.19 -1.44
N ARG A 23 9.16 -7.51 -1.55
CA ARG A 23 9.52 -8.19 -2.80
C ARG A 23 8.41 -9.16 -3.13
N ALA A 24 7.98 -9.15 -4.37
CA ALA A 24 6.95 -10.08 -4.80
C ALA A 24 7.10 -10.50 -6.26
N ARG A 25 6.62 -11.72 -6.51
CA ARG A 25 6.31 -12.27 -7.82
C ARG A 25 4.89 -12.80 -7.78
N TYR A 26 4.03 -12.23 -8.58
CA TYR A 26 2.63 -12.63 -8.69
C TYR A 26 2.31 -13.03 -10.12
N VAL A 27 1.41 -14.01 -10.28
CA VAL A 27 1.02 -14.52 -11.61
C VAL A 27 -0.49 -14.43 -11.77
N ARG A 28 -1.25 -14.95 -10.81
CA ARG A 28 -2.72 -14.97 -10.83
C ARG A 28 -3.33 -13.97 -9.86
N LYS A 29 -2.50 -13.37 -9.00
CA LYS A 29 -2.94 -12.37 -8.04
C LYS A 29 -3.67 -11.21 -8.72
N THR A 30 -4.83 -10.88 -8.17
CA THR A 30 -5.53 -9.62 -8.44
C THR A 30 -5.79 -8.94 -7.11
N PHE A 31 -5.24 -7.75 -6.95
CA PHE A 31 -5.53 -6.86 -5.84
C PHE A 31 -6.88 -6.17 -6.09
N VAL A 32 -7.77 -6.26 -5.10
CA VAL A 32 -9.06 -5.57 -5.13
C VAL A 32 -8.86 -4.05 -5.01
N ARG A 33 -9.93 -3.26 -5.15
CA ARG A 33 -9.86 -1.83 -4.81
C ARG A 33 -9.45 -1.69 -3.34
N HIS A 34 -8.35 -0.99 -3.10
CA HIS A 34 -7.78 -0.78 -1.77
C HIS A 34 -7.01 0.54 -1.72
N THR A 35 -6.61 0.94 -0.52
CA THR A 35 -5.77 2.12 -0.28
C THR A 35 -4.57 1.78 0.59
N HIS A 36 -3.57 2.66 0.61
CA HIS A 36 -2.41 2.56 1.47
C HIS A 36 -2.26 3.85 2.27
N GLU A 37 -1.84 3.75 3.53
CA GLU A 37 -1.51 4.91 4.37
C GLU A 37 -0.14 5.49 4.03
N HIS A 38 0.73 4.66 3.43
CA HIS A 38 2.06 5.04 2.97
C HIS A 38 2.05 5.21 1.46
N PHE A 39 3.08 5.88 0.93
CA PHE A 39 3.32 5.86 -0.51
C PHE A 39 3.58 4.42 -0.98
N VAL A 40 3.33 4.16 -2.26
CA VAL A 40 3.83 2.95 -2.93
C VAL A 40 4.79 3.39 -4.00
N ILE A 41 6.05 2.95 -3.91
CA ILE A 41 7.06 3.13 -4.95
C ILE A 41 7.49 1.73 -5.38
N ALA A 42 6.83 1.19 -6.41
CA ALA A 42 7.04 -0.17 -6.91
C ALA A 42 7.90 -0.14 -8.17
N ALA A 43 9.09 -0.72 -8.08
CA ALA A 43 10.05 -0.89 -9.16
C ALA A 43 9.84 -2.24 -9.86
N ILE A 44 9.40 -2.21 -11.12
CA ILE A 44 9.07 -3.41 -11.90
C ILE A 44 10.35 -3.97 -12.53
N ALA A 45 10.63 -5.24 -12.24
CA ALA A 45 11.79 -5.97 -12.76
C ALA A 45 11.43 -6.85 -13.97
N GLU A 46 10.28 -7.53 -13.93
CA GLU A 46 9.80 -8.42 -14.99
C GLU A 46 8.28 -8.35 -15.12
N GLY A 47 7.78 -8.66 -16.31
CA GLY A 47 6.35 -8.71 -16.59
C GLY A 47 5.71 -7.31 -16.58
N VAL A 48 4.39 -7.27 -16.39
CA VAL A 48 3.63 -6.00 -16.40
C VAL A 48 2.65 -5.99 -15.24
N ASP A 49 2.74 -4.95 -14.41
CA ASP A 49 1.68 -4.61 -13.45
C ASP A 49 0.66 -3.71 -14.14
N VAL A 50 -0.61 -4.12 -14.09
CA VAL A 50 -1.74 -3.31 -14.55
C VAL A 50 -2.60 -2.94 -13.37
N PHE A 51 -2.75 -1.64 -13.12
CA PHE A 51 -3.51 -1.14 -12.00
C PHE A 51 -4.46 -0.03 -12.42
N HIS A 52 -5.68 -0.07 -11.88
CA HIS A 52 -6.66 0.97 -12.12
C HIS A 52 -6.37 2.17 -11.22
N HIS A 53 -6.06 3.32 -11.79
CA HIS A 53 -5.75 4.55 -11.06
C HIS A 53 -6.21 5.77 -11.86
N GLY A 54 -6.85 6.73 -11.19
CA GLY A 54 -7.31 7.96 -11.85
C GLY A 54 -8.38 7.74 -12.92
N GLY A 55 -9.20 6.68 -12.78
CA GLY A 55 -10.30 6.37 -13.70
C GLY A 55 -9.90 5.57 -14.94
N ALA A 56 -8.62 5.24 -15.12
CA ALA A 56 -8.12 4.43 -16.22
C ALA A 56 -7.16 3.35 -15.72
N ASP A 57 -6.93 2.34 -16.55
CA ASP A 57 -5.89 1.35 -16.30
C ASP A 57 -4.52 1.92 -16.68
N GLN A 58 -3.56 1.73 -15.79
CA GLN A 58 -2.16 2.10 -15.93
C GLN A 58 -1.34 0.84 -16.11
N HIS A 59 -0.26 0.93 -16.89
CA HIS A 59 0.59 -0.20 -17.22
C HIS A 59 2.04 0.13 -16.85
N ALA A 60 2.62 -0.65 -15.94
CA ALA A 60 4.01 -0.53 -15.52
C ALA A 60 4.77 -1.82 -15.90
N GLY A 61 5.63 -1.71 -16.90
CA GLY A 61 6.53 -2.79 -17.35
C GLY A 61 7.95 -2.63 -16.79
N PRO A 62 8.89 -3.50 -17.18
CA PRO A 62 10.27 -3.44 -16.69
C PRO A 62 10.92 -2.08 -16.98
N GLY A 63 11.67 -1.56 -16.02
CA GLY A 63 12.31 -0.24 -16.13
C GLY A 63 11.40 0.94 -15.73
N THR A 64 10.13 0.68 -15.42
CA THR A 64 9.19 1.69 -14.93
C THR A 64 8.88 1.54 -13.44
N LEU A 65 8.42 2.64 -12.84
CA LEU A 65 7.92 2.69 -11.47
C LEU A 65 6.41 2.84 -11.49
N ALA A 66 5.70 2.02 -10.71
CA ALA A 66 4.32 2.27 -10.32
C ALA A 66 4.31 3.07 -9.01
N LEU A 67 3.66 4.23 -9.03
CA LEU A 67 3.66 5.24 -7.98
C LEU A 67 2.24 5.47 -7.49
N ILE A 68 1.99 5.21 -6.21
CA ILE A 68 0.69 5.46 -5.58
C ILE A 68 0.86 6.38 -4.39
N ASN A 69 0.07 7.44 -4.33
CA ASN A 69 0.02 8.34 -3.19
C ASN A 69 -0.82 7.74 -2.04
N PRO A 70 -0.60 8.16 -0.79
CA PRO A 70 -1.45 7.78 0.34
C PRO A 70 -2.93 8.03 0.06
N ASP A 71 -3.81 7.20 0.65
CA ASP A 71 -5.27 7.27 0.54
C ASP A 71 -5.81 7.34 -0.90
N THR A 72 -5.03 6.82 -1.84
CA THR A 72 -5.38 6.76 -3.25
C THR A 72 -5.84 5.35 -3.60
N MET A 73 -7.11 5.25 -3.99
CA MET A 73 -7.68 3.98 -4.43
C MET A 73 -6.91 3.49 -5.65
N HIS A 74 -6.57 2.21 -5.66
CA HIS A 74 -6.04 1.51 -6.83
C HIS A 74 -6.36 0.01 -6.78
N THR A 75 -6.03 -0.68 -7.86
CA THR A 75 -6.04 -2.16 -7.96
C THR A 75 -4.66 -2.63 -8.35
N GLY A 76 -4.50 -3.90 -8.74
CA GLY A 76 -3.26 -4.42 -9.31
C GLY A 76 -3.49 -5.82 -9.85
N ARG A 77 -2.93 -6.14 -11.01
CA ARG A 77 -3.05 -7.46 -11.65
C ARG A 77 -1.93 -7.65 -12.66
N ALA A 78 -1.68 -8.89 -13.03
CA ALA A 78 -0.78 -9.19 -14.12
C ALA A 78 -1.36 -8.67 -15.46
N GLY A 79 -0.54 -7.97 -16.23
CA GLY A 79 -0.84 -7.59 -17.62
C GLY A 79 -0.45 -8.65 -18.64
N VAL A 80 0.34 -9.64 -18.23
CA VAL A 80 0.85 -10.73 -19.09
C VAL A 80 0.77 -12.08 -18.36
N PRO A 81 0.68 -13.22 -19.08
CA PRO A 81 0.47 -14.55 -18.49
C PRO A 81 1.56 -14.99 -17.50
N GLU A 82 2.80 -14.52 -17.69
CA GLU A 82 3.95 -14.84 -16.85
C GLU A 82 3.89 -14.18 -15.46
N GLY A 83 2.99 -13.20 -15.29
CA GLY A 83 2.88 -12.41 -14.09
C GLY A 83 3.73 -11.15 -14.10
N TRP A 84 4.13 -10.70 -12.92
CA TRP A 84 5.10 -9.63 -12.73
C TRP A 84 5.96 -9.85 -11.49
N ARG A 85 7.21 -9.39 -11.55
CA ARG A 85 8.18 -9.42 -10.46
C ARG A 85 8.61 -8.00 -10.14
N TYR A 86 8.53 -7.62 -8.87
CA TYR A 86 8.82 -6.25 -8.46
C TYR A 86 9.34 -6.18 -7.03
N GLY A 87 9.96 -5.05 -6.72
CA GLY A 87 10.30 -4.63 -5.37
C GLY A 87 9.60 -3.31 -5.08
N ALA A 88 9.07 -3.14 -3.89
CA ALA A 88 8.43 -1.89 -3.49
C ALA A 88 8.94 -1.39 -2.14
N VAL A 89 9.07 -0.08 -2.04
CA VAL A 89 9.26 0.63 -0.77
C VAL A 89 8.02 1.46 -0.50
N TYR A 90 7.61 1.50 0.77
CA TYR A 90 6.43 2.23 1.22
C TYR A 90 6.84 3.26 2.28
N PRO A 91 7.45 4.39 1.87
CA PRO A 91 7.82 5.43 2.82
C PRO A 91 6.57 6.14 3.37
N SER A 92 6.60 6.50 4.64
CA SER A 92 5.51 7.21 5.30
C SER A 92 5.31 8.61 4.72
N PRO A 93 4.11 9.19 4.84
CA PRO A 93 3.87 10.57 4.43
C PRO A 93 4.81 11.58 5.09
N GLU A 94 5.17 11.34 6.35
CA GLU A 94 6.07 12.19 7.14
C GLU A 94 7.48 12.18 6.56
N LEU A 95 8.02 10.99 6.24
CA LEU A 95 9.35 10.85 5.65
C LEU A 95 9.43 11.51 4.26
N VAL A 96 8.40 11.33 3.42
CA VAL A 96 8.36 11.98 2.10
C VAL A 96 8.24 13.50 2.24
N ALA A 97 7.49 14.00 3.23
CA ALA A 97 7.38 15.42 3.53
C ALA A 97 8.71 16.03 4.02
N GLU A 98 9.43 15.33 4.89
CA GLU A 98 10.79 15.70 5.33
C GLU A 98 11.73 15.86 4.12
N ILE A 99 11.86 14.81 3.30
CA ILE A 99 12.73 14.83 2.12
C ILE A 99 12.31 15.94 1.13
N ALA A 100 11.01 16.13 0.92
CA ALA A 100 10.51 17.17 0.03
C ALA A 100 10.89 18.58 0.52
N GLY A 101 10.81 18.83 1.83
CA GLY A 101 11.14 20.11 2.45
C GLY A 101 12.62 20.48 2.34
N GLU A 102 13.50 19.48 2.37
CA GLU A 102 14.95 19.68 2.26
C GLU A 102 15.44 19.80 0.80
N THR A 103 14.79 19.11 -0.13
CA THR A 103 15.38 18.86 -1.47
C THR A 103 14.62 19.47 -2.64
N THR A 104 13.43 20.04 -2.39
CA THR A 104 12.52 20.57 -3.41
C THR A 104 11.88 21.89 -3.00
N ALA A 105 11.18 22.55 -3.93
CA ALA A 105 10.39 23.75 -3.68
C ALA A 105 8.88 23.47 -3.49
N ILE A 106 8.47 22.21 -3.33
CA ILE A 106 7.06 21.83 -3.23
C ILE A 106 6.47 22.39 -1.92
N ARG A 107 5.42 23.20 -2.03
CA ARG A 107 4.68 23.73 -0.87
C ARG A 107 3.42 22.94 -0.60
N GLY A 108 3.19 22.55 0.65
CA GLY A 108 2.05 21.72 1.08
C GLY A 108 2.38 20.23 1.04
N ALA A 109 1.36 19.37 1.06
CA ALA A 109 1.54 17.93 1.03
C ALA A 109 2.16 17.48 -0.32
N PRO A 110 3.39 16.92 -0.33
CA PRO A 110 4.01 16.45 -1.56
C PRO A 110 3.39 15.14 -2.01
N GLY A 111 3.50 14.85 -3.30
CA GLY A 111 3.21 13.53 -3.85
C GLY A 111 3.52 13.45 -5.34
N PHE A 112 3.26 12.27 -5.91
CA PHE A 112 3.55 11.97 -7.30
C PHE A 112 2.38 12.37 -8.21
N ILE A 113 2.67 13.08 -9.29
CA ILE A 113 1.66 13.55 -10.24
C ILE A 113 1.27 12.45 -11.22
N ARG A 114 2.24 11.77 -11.83
CA ARG A 114 2.00 10.63 -12.71
C ARG A 114 2.09 9.32 -11.93
N PRO A 115 1.15 8.38 -12.15
CA PRO A 115 1.16 7.08 -11.48
C PRO A 115 2.17 6.08 -12.05
N VAL A 116 2.67 6.32 -13.28
CA VAL A 116 3.74 5.54 -13.88
C VAL A 116 4.85 6.48 -14.33
N LEU A 117 6.09 6.11 -14.02
CA LEU A 117 7.28 6.85 -14.43
C LEU A 117 8.29 5.90 -15.07
N ASP A 118 8.70 6.21 -16.30
CA ASP A 118 9.83 5.56 -16.97
C ASP A 118 11.13 6.20 -16.46
N ASP A 119 11.79 5.52 -15.52
CA ASP A 119 13.06 5.94 -14.94
C ASP A 119 13.86 4.72 -14.46
N PRO A 120 14.53 4.00 -15.38
CA PRO A 120 15.27 2.77 -15.06
C PRO A 120 16.35 2.97 -13.99
N TYR A 121 16.89 4.20 -13.88
CA TYR A 121 17.83 4.55 -12.83
C TYR A 121 17.21 4.46 -11.44
N THR A 122 16.03 5.04 -11.23
CA THR A 122 15.33 4.97 -9.94
C THR A 122 14.80 3.56 -9.67
N VAL A 123 14.39 2.80 -10.68
CA VAL A 123 14.12 1.36 -10.53
C VAL A 123 15.32 0.63 -9.94
N ALA A 124 16.53 0.87 -10.47
CA ALA A 124 17.74 0.29 -9.93
C ALA A 124 18.04 0.75 -8.49
N LEU A 125 17.81 2.03 -8.16
CA LEU A 125 17.97 2.53 -6.79
C LEU A 125 17.03 1.82 -5.81
N VAL A 126 15.74 1.70 -6.12
CA VAL A 126 14.76 1.01 -5.26
C VAL A 126 15.17 -0.44 -5.01
N HIS A 127 15.63 -1.16 -6.04
CA HIS A 127 16.13 -2.53 -5.85
C HIS A 127 17.41 -2.59 -5.00
N ARG A 128 18.27 -1.56 -5.05
CA ARG A 128 19.45 -1.45 -4.18
C ARG A 128 19.07 -1.11 -2.74
N VAL A 129 18.04 -0.30 -2.50
CA VAL A 129 17.49 -0.07 -1.14
C VAL A 129 17.07 -1.39 -0.52
N LEU A 130 16.28 -2.18 -1.25
CA LEU A 130 15.79 -3.49 -0.78
C LEU A 130 16.95 -4.45 -0.47
N ARG A 131 17.95 -4.50 -1.35
CA ARG A 131 19.15 -5.31 -1.14
C ARG A 131 19.94 -4.85 0.09
N ALA A 132 20.20 -3.55 0.23
CA ALA A 132 20.94 -3.01 1.37
C ALA A 132 20.24 -3.31 2.69
N ALA A 133 18.91 -3.21 2.74
CA ALA A 133 18.13 -3.59 3.91
C ALA A 133 18.20 -5.10 4.21
N GLU A 134 18.21 -5.96 3.18
CA GLU A 134 18.40 -7.42 3.33
C GLU A 134 19.80 -7.78 3.84
N GLU A 135 20.82 -7.01 3.44
CA GLU A 135 22.22 -7.17 3.85
C GLU A 135 22.53 -6.50 5.21
N GLY A 136 21.56 -5.83 5.83
CA GLY A 136 21.75 -5.13 7.10
C GLY A 136 22.60 -3.86 7.00
N ASN A 137 22.73 -3.28 5.81
CA ASN A 137 23.49 -2.06 5.57
C ASN A 137 22.59 -0.81 5.69
N ALA A 138 22.37 -0.39 6.93
CA ALA A 138 21.53 0.76 7.31
C ALA A 138 21.86 2.03 6.52
N LEU A 139 23.14 2.43 6.51
CA LEU A 139 23.58 3.66 5.86
C LEU A 139 23.29 3.64 4.36
N ALA A 140 23.57 2.53 3.68
CA ALA A 140 23.29 2.40 2.25
C ALA A 140 21.78 2.40 1.97
N ALA A 141 20.98 1.67 2.77
CA ALA A 141 19.54 1.61 2.59
C ALA A 141 18.89 3.00 2.72
N ASP A 142 19.21 3.74 3.78
CA ASP A 142 18.66 5.08 4.02
C ASP A 142 19.15 6.09 2.96
N THR A 143 20.45 6.11 2.65
CA THR A 143 21.02 7.01 1.64
C THR A 143 20.36 6.79 0.28
N LEU A 144 20.25 5.53 -0.16
CA LEU A 144 19.65 5.20 -1.46
C LEU A 144 18.15 5.54 -1.50
N LEU A 145 17.43 5.35 -0.39
CA LEU A 145 16.02 5.71 -0.30
C LEU A 145 15.84 7.22 -0.45
N ARG A 146 16.61 8.02 0.29
CA ARG A 146 16.56 9.48 0.22
C ARG A 146 16.89 9.99 -1.18
N VAL A 147 17.90 9.40 -1.84
CA VAL A 147 18.24 9.71 -3.23
C VAL A 147 17.10 9.35 -4.19
N ALA A 148 16.50 8.16 -4.06
CA ALA A 148 15.40 7.72 -4.91
C ALA A 148 14.16 8.62 -4.76
N VAL A 149 13.73 8.90 -3.53
CA VAL A 149 12.58 9.77 -3.24
C VAL A 149 12.83 11.20 -3.72
N THR A 150 14.01 11.77 -3.46
CA THR A 150 14.39 13.10 -3.95
C THR A 150 14.29 13.19 -5.47
N ARG A 151 14.83 12.19 -6.18
CA ARG A 151 14.78 12.14 -7.64
C ARG A 151 13.34 12.04 -8.15
N LEU A 152 12.53 11.18 -7.56
CA LEU A 152 11.11 11.05 -7.90
C LEU A 152 10.35 12.36 -7.71
N LEU A 153 10.57 13.06 -6.59
CA LEU A 153 9.93 14.34 -6.32
C LEU A 153 10.40 15.43 -7.29
N ARG A 154 11.65 15.43 -7.73
CA ARG A 154 12.15 16.39 -8.74
C ARG A 154 11.58 16.14 -10.14
N LEU A 155 11.43 14.87 -10.52
CA LEU A 155 10.97 14.50 -11.87
C LEU A 155 9.44 14.44 -12.01
N ASN A 156 8.74 14.16 -10.92
CA ASN A 156 7.31 13.84 -10.93
C ASN A 156 6.57 14.30 -9.67
N GLY A 157 7.22 15.06 -8.80
CA GLY A 157 6.62 15.57 -7.57
C GLY A 157 5.80 16.82 -7.81
N GLY A 158 4.74 16.97 -7.05
CA GLY A 158 3.98 18.20 -6.95
C GLY A 158 3.13 18.24 -5.69
N ARG A 159 2.36 19.31 -5.54
CA ARG A 159 1.43 19.46 -4.42
C ARG A 159 0.21 18.56 -4.68
N LEU A 160 -0.06 17.65 -3.76
CA LEU A 160 -1.30 16.89 -3.80
C LEU A 160 -2.50 17.83 -3.54
N PRO A 161 -3.57 17.71 -4.33
CA PRO A 161 -4.77 18.47 -4.06
C PRO A 161 -5.34 18.02 -2.72
N GLN A 162 -5.52 18.97 -1.81
CA GLN A 162 -6.31 18.70 -0.61
C GLN A 162 -7.72 18.34 -1.08
N ARG A 163 -8.24 17.17 -0.66
CA ARG A 163 -9.63 16.77 -0.94
C ARG A 163 -10.56 17.83 -0.33
N ALA A 164 -10.92 18.83 -1.13
CA ALA A 164 -11.75 19.92 -0.68
C ALA A 164 -13.20 19.43 -0.64
N VAL A 165 -13.79 19.42 0.55
CA VAL A 165 -15.18 18.99 0.76
C VAL A 165 -16.14 20.11 0.34
N ARG A 166 -16.24 20.34 -0.97
CA ARG A 166 -16.93 21.51 -1.53
C ARG A 166 -18.42 21.28 -1.80
N THR A 167 -18.81 20.06 -2.16
CA THR A 167 -20.20 19.72 -2.48
C THR A 167 -20.93 19.13 -1.28
N ALA A 168 -22.26 19.20 -1.28
CA ALA A 168 -23.09 18.54 -0.27
C ALA A 168 -22.82 17.02 -0.24
N GLY A 169 -22.74 16.39 -1.43
CA GLY A 169 -22.37 14.97 -1.54
C GLY A 169 -21.01 14.66 -0.92
N ALA A 170 -19.99 15.50 -1.16
CA ALA A 170 -18.67 15.29 -0.55
C ALA A 170 -18.72 15.39 0.98
N ARG A 171 -19.51 16.32 1.53
CA ARG A 171 -19.72 16.43 2.99
C ARG A 171 -20.40 15.19 3.54
N THR A 172 -21.44 14.70 2.87
CA THR A 172 -22.14 13.46 3.26
C THR A 172 -21.18 12.26 3.23
N ALA A 173 -20.35 12.12 2.19
CA ALA A 173 -19.36 11.05 2.09
C ALA A 173 -18.32 11.13 3.22
N ALA A 174 -17.81 12.32 3.52
CA ALA A 174 -16.85 12.53 4.61
C ALA A 174 -17.43 12.18 5.98
N ARG A 175 -18.68 12.60 6.25
CA ARG A 175 -19.40 12.23 7.49
C ARG A 175 -19.65 10.72 7.56
N ALA A 176 -20.04 10.09 6.46
CA ALA A 176 -20.23 8.64 6.39
C ALA A 176 -18.93 7.88 6.70
N ARG A 177 -17.80 8.32 6.13
CA ARG A 177 -16.48 7.77 6.44
C ARG A 177 -16.17 7.88 7.93
N ALA A 178 -16.37 9.05 8.53
CA ALA A 178 -16.10 9.26 9.95
C ALA A 178 -16.92 8.31 10.85
N VAL A 179 -18.21 8.11 10.53
CA VAL A 179 -19.06 7.15 11.26
C VAL A 179 -18.54 5.70 11.10
N LEU A 180 -18.10 5.32 9.90
CA LEU A 180 -17.56 3.99 9.65
C LEU A 180 -16.19 3.76 10.33
N GLU A 181 -15.37 4.80 10.45
CA GLU A 181 -14.11 4.76 11.20
C GLU A 181 -14.36 4.59 12.71
N GLU A 182 -15.31 5.35 13.26
CA GLU A 182 -15.70 5.27 14.66
C GLU A 182 -16.35 3.91 15.00
N ARG A 183 -17.18 3.39 14.09
CA ARG A 183 -17.97 2.15 14.28
C ARG A 183 -17.46 1.02 13.40
N LEU A 184 -16.16 0.78 13.48
CA LEU A 184 -15.48 -0.19 12.64
C LEU A 184 -15.96 -1.63 12.89
N VAL A 185 -16.26 -1.99 14.14
CA VAL A 185 -16.70 -3.33 14.55
C VAL A 185 -18.19 -3.56 14.25
N ASP A 186 -19.04 -2.61 14.66
CA ASP A 186 -20.50 -2.66 14.50
C ASP A 186 -21.01 -1.46 13.68
N PRO A 187 -20.82 -1.48 12.35
CA PRO A 187 -21.23 -0.39 11.47
C PRO A 187 -22.75 -0.36 11.30
N PRO A 188 -23.37 0.83 11.14
CA PRO A 188 -24.79 0.92 10.77
C PRO A 188 -25.06 0.31 9.39
N SER A 189 -26.30 -0.11 9.14
CA SER A 189 -26.75 -0.46 7.78
C SER A 189 -26.65 0.76 6.85
N LEU A 190 -26.64 0.51 5.53
CA LEU A 190 -26.60 1.60 4.54
C LEU A 190 -27.81 2.52 4.69
N GLU A 191 -29.00 1.96 4.93
CA GLU A 191 -30.24 2.71 5.12
C GLU A 191 -30.15 3.63 6.34
N ARG A 192 -29.65 3.10 7.46
CA ARG A 192 -29.50 3.88 8.69
C ARG A 192 -28.44 4.95 8.54
N LEU A 193 -27.28 4.61 7.98
CA LEU A 193 -26.21 5.56 7.71
C LEU A 193 -26.68 6.70 6.78
N ALA A 194 -27.46 6.38 5.75
CA ALA A 194 -28.00 7.38 4.84
C ALA A 194 -29.03 8.29 5.56
N THR A 195 -29.94 7.69 6.33
CA THR A 195 -30.98 8.39 7.10
C THR A 195 -30.36 9.36 8.12
N ASP A 196 -29.39 8.89 8.92
CA ASP A 196 -28.71 9.69 9.95
C ASP A 196 -27.94 10.89 9.34
N LEU A 197 -27.59 10.81 8.05
CA LEU A 197 -26.90 11.86 7.32
C LEU A 197 -27.81 12.71 6.44
N GLY A 198 -29.13 12.48 6.47
CA GLY A 198 -30.11 13.21 5.65
C GLY A 198 -29.96 12.96 4.15
N ALA A 199 -29.56 11.74 3.75
CA ALA A 199 -29.35 11.36 2.36
C ALA A 199 -30.15 10.10 1.99
N GLY A 200 -30.44 9.92 0.70
CA GLY A 200 -30.93 8.64 0.18
C GLY A 200 -29.79 7.61 0.03
N PRO A 201 -30.02 6.31 0.22
CA PRO A 201 -28.98 5.26 0.12
C PRO A 201 -28.18 5.32 -1.18
N PHE A 202 -28.85 5.45 -2.34
CA PHE A 202 -28.18 5.55 -3.64
C PHE A 202 -27.37 6.84 -3.80
N ALA A 203 -27.85 7.94 -3.22
CA ALA A 203 -27.12 9.22 -3.25
C ALA A 203 -25.84 9.12 -2.41
N LEU A 204 -25.91 8.47 -1.24
CA LEU A 204 -24.75 8.18 -0.40
C LEU A 204 -23.75 7.26 -1.13
N LEU A 205 -24.20 6.17 -1.75
CA LEU A 205 -23.33 5.26 -2.51
C LEU A 205 -22.56 5.99 -3.63
N ARG A 206 -23.27 6.82 -4.41
CA ARG A 206 -22.65 7.62 -5.48
C ARG A 206 -21.64 8.62 -4.92
N ALA A 207 -22.07 9.44 -3.96
CA ALA A 207 -21.21 10.44 -3.34
C ALA A 207 -19.94 9.83 -2.71
N PHE A 208 -20.08 8.67 -2.05
CA PHE A 208 -18.95 7.98 -1.44
C PHE A 208 -17.98 7.44 -2.51
N ARG A 209 -18.50 6.82 -3.58
CA ARG A 209 -17.69 6.35 -4.71
C ARG A 209 -16.99 7.51 -5.42
N ASP A 210 -17.65 8.64 -5.61
CA ASP A 210 -17.09 9.81 -6.27
C ASP A 210 -15.91 10.40 -5.48
N VAL A 211 -15.97 10.36 -4.15
CA VAL A 211 -14.92 10.92 -3.28
C VAL A 211 -13.77 9.93 -3.01
N TYR A 212 -14.10 8.65 -2.76
CA TYR A 212 -13.16 7.65 -2.28
C TYR A 212 -12.85 6.54 -3.29
N GLY A 213 -13.48 6.54 -4.46
CA GLY A 213 -13.23 5.57 -5.54
C GLY A 213 -13.85 4.19 -5.32
N MET A 214 -14.51 3.95 -4.20
CA MET A 214 -15.12 2.67 -3.85
C MET A 214 -16.38 2.84 -2.99
N PRO A 215 -17.29 1.85 -2.94
CA PRO A 215 -18.47 1.91 -2.08
C PRO A 215 -18.14 1.83 -0.57
N PRO A 216 -19.04 2.29 0.33
CA PRO A 216 -18.83 2.30 1.78
C PRO A 216 -18.40 0.96 2.38
N HIS A 217 -19.02 -0.15 1.98
CA HIS A 217 -18.68 -1.48 2.51
C HIS A 217 -17.26 -1.93 2.10
N ALA A 218 -16.85 -1.66 0.86
CA ALA A 218 -15.49 -1.97 0.39
C ALA A 218 -14.47 -1.10 1.15
N TRP A 219 -14.79 0.17 1.37
CA TRP A 219 -13.97 1.08 2.15
C TRP A 219 -13.83 0.64 3.61
N LEU A 220 -14.92 0.22 4.25
CA LEU A 220 -14.87 -0.31 5.61
C LEU A 220 -13.99 -1.56 5.70
N THR A 221 -14.10 -2.46 4.72
CA THR A 221 -13.26 -3.67 4.66
C THR A 221 -11.77 -3.32 4.56
N ASP A 222 -11.43 -2.34 3.72
CA ASP A 222 -10.07 -1.79 3.60
C ASP A 222 -9.59 -1.19 4.93
N ALA A 223 -10.43 -0.37 5.58
CA ALA A 223 -10.13 0.22 6.89
C ALA A 223 -9.90 -0.83 7.98
N ARG A 224 -10.70 -1.91 8.00
CA ARG A 224 -10.52 -3.05 8.92
C ARG A 224 -9.18 -3.74 8.70
N VAL A 225 -8.78 -3.95 7.45
CA VAL A 225 -7.46 -4.53 7.13
C VAL A 225 -6.32 -3.62 7.55
N ARG A 226 -6.42 -2.29 7.34
CA ARG A 226 -5.43 -1.33 7.83
C ARG A 226 -5.32 -1.36 9.35
N ARG A 227 -6.44 -1.39 10.08
CA ARG A 227 -6.41 -1.52 11.55
C ARG A 227 -5.83 -2.85 12.00
N ALA A 228 -6.15 -3.95 11.32
CA ALA A 228 -5.57 -5.26 11.61
C ALA A 228 -4.05 -5.26 11.40
N ARG A 229 -3.56 -4.59 10.36
CA ARG A 229 -2.12 -4.43 10.09
C ARG A 229 -1.42 -3.75 11.28
N ALA A 230 -1.99 -2.67 11.81
CA ALA A 230 -1.45 -2.00 12.99
C ALA A 230 -1.44 -2.89 14.24
N LEU A 231 -2.48 -3.71 14.46
CA LEU A 231 -2.52 -4.68 15.57
C LEU A 231 -1.47 -5.78 15.40
N LEU A 232 -1.30 -6.31 14.19
CA LEU A 232 -0.29 -7.33 13.88
C LEU A 232 1.13 -6.78 14.06
N ASP A 233 1.38 -5.53 13.64
CA ASP A 233 2.64 -4.82 13.86
C ASP A 233 2.95 -4.65 15.36
N ALA A 234 1.91 -4.48 16.19
CA ALA A 234 2.00 -4.44 17.65
C ALA A 234 2.04 -5.82 18.33
N GLY A 235 2.05 -6.91 17.56
CA GLY A 235 2.20 -8.27 18.09
C GLY A 235 0.89 -9.00 18.43
N THR A 236 -0.28 -8.38 18.25
CA THR A 236 -1.60 -9.03 18.48
C THR A 236 -1.76 -10.27 17.58
N ALA A 237 -2.28 -11.38 18.11
CA ALA A 237 -2.44 -12.60 17.32
C ALA A 237 -3.46 -12.40 16.18
N PRO A 238 -3.30 -13.05 15.01
CA PRO A 238 -4.23 -12.87 13.89
C PRO A 238 -5.71 -13.16 14.21
N ALA A 239 -5.99 -14.11 15.10
CA ALA A 239 -7.36 -14.40 15.55
C ALA A 239 -7.97 -13.26 16.37
N GLU A 240 -7.21 -12.73 17.32
CA GLU A 240 -7.62 -11.59 18.15
C GLU A 240 -7.78 -10.33 17.30
N ALA A 241 -6.83 -10.07 16.40
CA ALA A 241 -6.89 -8.95 15.48
C ALA A 241 -8.14 -9.01 14.58
N ALA A 242 -8.56 -10.20 14.15
CA ALA A 242 -9.77 -10.37 13.34
C ALA A 242 -11.02 -9.89 14.10
N VAL A 243 -11.20 -10.36 15.33
CA VAL A 243 -12.35 -9.97 16.17
C VAL A 243 -12.29 -8.48 16.53
N ALA A 244 -11.11 -7.98 16.91
CA ALA A 244 -10.91 -6.59 17.33
C ALA A 244 -11.26 -5.56 16.24
N VAL A 245 -11.16 -5.94 14.96
CA VAL A 245 -11.52 -5.06 13.84
C VAL A 245 -12.87 -5.39 13.20
N GLY A 246 -13.63 -6.33 13.76
CA GLY A 246 -14.97 -6.68 13.27
C GLY A 246 -15.01 -7.63 12.08
N PHE A 247 -13.98 -8.46 11.87
CA PHE A 247 -14.13 -9.68 11.09
C PHE A 247 -14.73 -10.78 11.96
N THR A 248 -15.53 -11.65 11.35
CA THR A 248 -16.20 -12.76 12.02
C THR A 248 -15.23 -13.75 12.66
N ASP A 249 -14.12 -14.02 11.97
CA ASP A 249 -13.11 -14.99 12.38
C ASP A 249 -11.78 -14.74 11.65
N GLN A 250 -10.73 -15.48 12.05
CA GLN A 250 -9.42 -15.42 11.41
C GLN A 250 -9.45 -15.81 9.92
N PRO A 251 -10.14 -16.88 9.47
CA PRO A 251 -10.31 -17.16 8.04
C PRO A 251 -10.87 -15.99 7.23
N HIS A 252 -11.83 -15.25 7.78
CA HIS A 252 -12.44 -14.08 7.16
C HIS A 252 -11.40 -12.95 7.02
N LEU A 253 -10.66 -12.62 8.09
CA LEU A 253 -9.54 -11.70 8.01
C LEU A 253 -8.51 -12.16 6.98
N ASN A 254 -8.11 -13.43 6.99
CA ASN A 254 -7.08 -13.96 6.09
C ASN A 254 -7.44 -13.75 4.61
N ARG A 255 -8.70 -14.02 4.23
CA ARG A 255 -9.18 -13.78 2.86
C ARG A 255 -9.03 -12.32 2.43
N HIS A 256 -9.49 -11.38 3.26
CA HIS A 256 -9.44 -9.95 2.91
C HIS A 256 -8.04 -9.38 3.00
N PHE A 257 -7.31 -9.68 4.07
CA PHE A 257 -5.94 -9.26 4.30
C PHE A 257 -5.05 -9.74 3.16
N THR A 258 -5.12 -11.01 2.78
CA THR A 258 -4.35 -11.51 1.64
C THR A 258 -4.73 -10.78 0.36
N ARG A 259 -6.02 -10.58 0.05
CA ARG A 259 -6.47 -9.88 -1.17
C ARG A 259 -6.01 -8.42 -1.26
N ILE A 260 -5.82 -7.75 -0.14
CA ILE A 260 -5.45 -6.33 -0.06
C ILE A 260 -3.93 -6.15 0.11
N VAL A 261 -3.31 -6.86 1.05
CA VAL A 261 -1.89 -6.71 1.41
C VAL A 261 -0.97 -7.60 0.56
N GLY A 262 -1.51 -8.66 -0.05
CA GLY A 262 -0.75 -9.56 -0.91
C GLY A 262 -0.07 -10.74 -0.20
N VAL A 263 -0.01 -10.71 1.15
CA VAL A 263 0.49 -11.79 2.01
C VAL A 263 -0.51 -12.14 3.09
N PRO A 264 -0.55 -13.39 3.60
CA PRO A 264 -1.40 -13.75 4.74
C PRO A 264 -0.99 -13.04 6.04
N PRO A 265 -1.92 -12.77 6.97
CA PRO A 265 -1.64 -12.00 8.19
C PRO A 265 -0.58 -12.67 9.11
N GLY A 266 -0.56 -14.00 9.18
CA GLY A 266 0.46 -14.71 9.96
C GLY A 266 1.86 -14.62 9.32
N ALA A 267 1.95 -14.62 7.99
CA ALA A 267 3.22 -14.41 7.30
C ALA A 267 3.71 -12.96 7.47
N TYR A 268 2.78 -12.01 7.35
CA TYR A 268 3.03 -10.59 7.59
C TYR A 268 3.58 -10.34 9.01
N GLN A 269 2.93 -10.88 10.04
CA GLN A 269 3.36 -10.68 11.42
C GLN A 269 4.73 -11.31 11.73
N ARG A 270 5.02 -12.50 11.21
CA ARG A 270 6.31 -13.17 11.44
C ARG A 270 7.48 -12.31 10.96
N GLU A 271 7.35 -11.69 9.78
CA GLU A 271 8.37 -10.78 9.25
C GLU A 271 8.54 -9.50 10.09
N ARG A 272 7.58 -9.16 10.96
CA ARG A 272 7.70 -8.05 11.93
C ARG A 272 8.38 -8.48 13.23
N LYS A 273 8.06 -9.67 13.74
CA LYS A 273 8.70 -10.24 14.93
C LYS A 273 10.20 -10.48 14.71
N ASN A 274 10.58 -10.99 13.54
CA ASN A 274 11.99 -11.19 13.19
C ASN A 274 12.83 -9.90 13.16
N VAL A 275 12.19 -8.73 13.10
CA VAL A 275 12.85 -7.42 13.13
C VAL A 275 12.94 -6.89 14.57
N GLN A 276 12.06 -7.35 15.45
CA GLN A 276 12.03 -7.00 16.88
C GLN A 276 12.92 -7.93 17.73
N ASP A 277 13.22 -9.14 17.25
CA ASP A 277 14.12 -10.11 17.90
C ASP A 277 15.49 -10.19 17.18
N PRO A 278 16.53 -9.46 17.63
CA PRO A 278 17.84 -9.43 16.96
C PRO A 278 18.60 -10.77 16.95
N GLU A 279 18.22 -11.75 17.78
CA GLU A 279 18.87 -13.07 17.85
C GLU A 279 18.32 -14.09 16.84
N SER A 280 17.23 -13.79 16.13
CA SER A 280 16.51 -14.76 15.27
C SER A 280 16.69 -14.52 13.77
N ALA A 281 17.82 -13.93 13.35
CA ALA A 281 18.17 -13.77 11.94
C ALA A 281 18.49 -15.13 11.30
N ILE A 282 17.45 -15.92 10.98
CA ILE A 282 17.58 -17.10 10.13
C ILE A 282 18.10 -16.63 8.77
N PRO A 283 19.26 -17.13 8.30
CA PRO A 283 19.80 -16.72 7.01
C PRO A 283 18.94 -17.36 5.92
N VAL A 284 18.00 -16.59 5.38
CA VAL A 284 17.41 -16.94 4.08
C VAL A 284 18.50 -16.68 3.05
N ALA A 285 19.03 -17.75 2.45
CA ALA A 285 20.13 -17.68 1.50
C ALA A 285 19.83 -16.66 0.39
N SER A 286 20.68 -15.64 0.30
CA SER A 286 20.69 -14.56 -0.69
C SER A 286 20.97 -15.02 -2.14
N GLY A 287 20.99 -16.34 -2.39
CA GLY A 287 21.35 -16.97 -3.66
C GLY A 287 20.21 -17.17 -4.66
N THR A 288 18.94 -17.05 -4.27
CA THR A 288 17.80 -17.20 -5.21
C THR A 288 17.42 -15.91 -5.96
N TRP A 289 18.10 -14.80 -5.66
CA TRP A 289 17.89 -13.49 -6.28
C TRP A 289 19.05 -13.05 -7.18
N GLN A 290 20.00 -13.94 -7.47
CA GLN A 290 21.16 -13.67 -8.31
C GLN A 290 21.00 -14.32 -9.70
N ASN A 291 21.19 -13.49 -10.74
CA ASN A 291 21.28 -13.80 -12.18
C ASN A 291 19.92 -14.09 -12.85
N ARG A 292 19.41 -13.31 -13.82
CA ARG A 292 20.03 -12.65 -14.98
C ARG A 292 19.25 -11.41 -15.39
#